data_AF-A0A7W8Y8P6-F1
#
_entry.id   AF-A0A7W8Y8P6-F1
#
_cell.length_a   1.000
_cell.length_b   1.000
_cell.length_c   1.000
_cell.angle_alpha   90.00
_cell.angle_beta   90.00
_cell.angle_gamma   90.00
#
_symmetry.space_group_name_H-M   'P 1'
#
loop_
_entity.id
_entity.type
_entity.pdbx_description
1 polymer ?
#
loop_
_entity_poly.entity_id
_entity_poly.type
_entity_poly.pdbx_seq_one_letter_code
_entity_poly.pdbx_strand_id
1 'polypeptide(L)'
;MAKKETTKTKVLWGIATVVVIVYALFPVASIFMTSFKTPSDLTSGKFLPTKFSTVNYEQILVGDAQGLFLSSLRNSIGIALIATFIAVVLATLCAYAIARLDFPGKKLILTTALAVSIFPVISIVTPLFNVWRSIGLYDTWLGLIIPYLSLTLPISIWTLAAFFRQIPWELEQAAQVDGATHWQAFRKAIVPLAAPGVFTTAIIAFFIAWNDFVYGISLTSTEAARPVPAALAFFTGASQFESPTGAISAAAIIVTIPVVVLVLLFQRQIVSGLTQGAVKG
;
A
#
# COMPACT_ATOMS: atom_id res chain seq x y z
N MET A 1 -8.98 -28.50 -27.14
CA MET A 1 -7.79 -28.40 -28.01
C MET A 1 -7.36 -26.94 -28.11
N ALA A 2 -6.25 -26.55 -27.48
CA ALA A 2 -5.72 -25.19 -27.62
C ALA A 2 -5.22 -24.99 -29.06
N LYS A 3 -5.78 -24.02 -29.78
CA LYS A 3 -5.40 -23.67 -31.14
C LYS A 3 -3.92 -23.26 -31.12
N LYS A 4 -3.03 -24.03 -31.77
CA LYS A 4 -1.59 -23.72 -31.85
C LYS A 4 -1.43 -22.29 -32.36
N GLU A 5 -0.96 -21.39 -31.50
CA GLU A 5 -0.72 -20.01 -31.89
C GLU A 5 0.27 -19.97 -33.05
N THR A 6 -0.08 -19.23 -34.11
CA THR A 6 0.79 -19.04 -35.26
C THR A 6 2.03 -18.25 -34.85
N THR A 7 3.18 -18.44 -35.51
CA THR A 7 4.43 -17.71 -35.22
C THR A 7 4.22 -16.19 -35.23
N LYS A 8 3.33 -15.67 -36.08
CA LYS A 8 2.93 -14.26 -36.12
C LYS A 8 2.26 -13.80 -34.81
N THR A 9 1.38 -14.62 -34.25
CA THR A 9 0.70 -14.35 -32.96
C THR A 9 1.71 -14.25 -31.82
N LYS A 10 2.70 -15.15 -31.76
CA LYS A 10 3.75 -15.12 -30.74
C LYS A 10 4.65 -13.89 -30.84
N VAL A 11 5.02 -13.49 -32.06
CA VAL A 11 5.81 -12.28 -32.30
C VAL A 11 5.01 -11.04 -31.88
N LEU A 12 3.72 -10.97 -32.23
CA LEU A 12 2.85 -9.85 -31.84
C LEU A 12 2.72 -9.73 -30.32
N TRP A 13 2.49 -10.85 -29.61
CA TRP A 13 2.46 -10.85 -28.15
C TRP A 13 3.80 -10.45 -27.54
N GLY A 14 4.92 -10.93 -28.10
CA GLY A 14 6.25 -10.52 -27.64
C GLY A 14 6.49 -9.02 -27.78
N ILE A 15 6.13 -8.43 -28.92
CA ILE A 15 6.23 -6.98 -29.13
C ILE A 15 5.33 -6.24 -28.14
N ALA A 16 4.08 -6.66 -27.97
CA ALA A 16 3.15 -6.03 -27.04
C ALA A 16 3.68 -6.08 -25.60
N THR A 17 4.22 -7.22 -25.15
CA THR A 17 4.84 -7.35 -23.82
C THR A 17 6.02 -6.40 -23.65
N VAL A 18 6.92 -6.30 -24.64
CA VAL A 18 8.06 -5.37 -24.57
C VAL A 18 7.58 -3.92 -24.50
N VAL A 19 6.60 -3.53 -25.30
CA VAL A 19 6.03 -2.16 -25.27
C VAL A 19 5.44 -1.85 -23.89
N VAL A 20 4.68 -2.79 -23.30
CA VAL A 20 4.11 -2.62 -21.96
C VAL A 20 5.20 -2.49 -20.90
N ILE A 21 6.26 -3.29 -20.97
CA ILE A 21 7.39 -3.23 -20.03
C ILE A 21 8.11 -1.88 -20.14
N VAL A 22 8.44 -1.44 -21.36
CA VAL A 22 9.13 -0.16 -21.59
C VAL A 22 8.26 0.98 -21.08
N TYR A 23 6.97 0.99 -21.41
CA TYR A 23 6.03 2.01 -20.95
C TYR A 23 5.93 2.06 -19.42
N ALA A 24 5.79 0.91 -18.76
CA ALA A 24 5.65 0.82 -17.31
C ALA A 24 6.93 1.21 -16.55
N LEU A 25 8.10 0.84 -17.08
CA LEU A 25 9.39 1.09 -16.42
C LEU A 25 9.99 2.46 -16.78
N PHE A 26 9.56 3.11 -17.85
CA PHE A 26 10.14 4.38 -18.28
C PHE A 26 10.07 5.49 -17.21
N PRO A 27 8.93 5.74 -16.52
CA PRO A 27 8.88 6.75 -15.45
C PRO A 27 9.80 6.42 -14.28
N VAL A 28 9.87 5.14 -13.90
CA VAL A 28 10.76 4.67 -12.82
C VAL A 28 12.22 4.85 -13.21
N ALA A 29 12.58 4.49 -14.45
CA ALA A 29 13.91 4.70 -14.99
C ALA A 29 14.26 6.19 -15.08
N SER A 30 13.31 7.07 -15.40
CA SER A 30 13.52 8.52 -15.43
C SER A 30 13.80 9.09 -14.03
N ILE A 31 13.05 8.68 -13.01
CA ILE A 31 13.30 9.08 -11.62
C ILE A 31 14.66 8.53 -11.15
N PHE A 32 14.96 7.28 -11.50
CA PHE A 32 16.24 6.66 -11.18
C PHE A 32 17.42 7.39 -11.83
N MET A 33 17.34 7.76 -13.11
CA MET A 33 18.41 8.54 -13.75
C MET A 33 18.50 9.95 -13.16
N THR A 34 17.38 10.54 -12.76
CA THR A 34 17.34 11.87 -12.15
C THR A 34 17.95 11.88 -10.74
N SER A 35 17.84 10.79 -9.98
CA SER A 35 18.47 10.70 -8.65
C SER A 35 20.00 10.72 -8.70
N PHE A 36 20.62 10.39 -9.85
CA PHE A 36 22.07 10.45 -10.05
C PHE A 36 22.57 11.72 -10.75
N LYS A 37 21.69 12.69 -11.05
CA LYS A 37 22.08 13.96 -11.68
C LYS A 37 22.66 14.93 -10.66
N THR A 38 23.66 15.71 -11.08
CA THR A 38 24.11 16.89 -10.34
C THR A 38 23.08 18.02 -10.44
N PRO A 39 23.09 19.02 -9.53
CA PRO A 39 22.18 20.16 -9.60
C PRO A 39 22.20 20.88 -10.96
N SER A 40 23.39 21.00 -11.58
CA SER A 40 23.57 21.59 -12.91
C SER A 40 22.88 20.81 -14.04
N ASP A 41 22.75 19.49 -13.88
CA ASP A 41 22.19 18.60 -14.90
C ASP A 41 20.67 18.50 -14.85
N LEU A 42 20.04 18.92 -13.75
CA LEU A 42 18.59 18.83 -13.55
C LEU A 42 17.79 19.66 -14.57
N THR A 43 18.33 20.79 -15.02
CA THR A 43 17.67 21.69 -16.00
C THR A 43 17.99 21.36 -17.46
N SER A 44 18.91 20.41 -17.70
CA SER A 44 19.42 20.11 -19.04
C SER A 44 18.43 19.39 -19.96
N GLY A 45 17.33 18.85 -19.42
CA GLY A 45 16.34 18.05 -20.16
C GLY A 45 16.86 16.69 -20.65
N LYS A 46 18.13 16.34 -20.41
CA LYS A 46 18.72 15.07 -20.81
C LYS A 46 18.14 13.92 -19.99
N PHE A 47 17.91 12.76 -20.61
CA PHE A 47 17.49 11.57 -19.87
C PHE A 47 18.61 11.06 -18.96
N LEU A 48 19.81 10.86 -19.50
CA LEU A 48 20.99 10.40 -18.77
C LEU A 48 21.73 11.57 -18.09
N PRO A 49 22.30 11.35 -16.89
CA PRO A 49 23.20 12.32 -16.27
C PRO A 49 24.47 12.49 -17.14
N THR A 50 25.04 13.69 -17.16
CA THR A 50 26.34 13.90 -17.84
C THR A 50 27.47 13.27 -17.04
N LYS A 51 27.36 13.27 -15.71
CA LYS A 51 28.21 12.55 -14.77
C LYS A 51 27.33 11.92 -13.69
N PHE A 52 27.50 10.62 -13.47
CA PHE A 52 26.84 9.94 -12.35
C PHE A 52 27.37 10.49 -11.02
N SER A 53 26.46 10.98 -10.19
CA SER A 53 26.77 11.55 -8.88
C SER A 53 25.84 10.99 -7.81
N THR A 54 26.36 10.73 -6.61
CA THR A 54 25.62 10.28 -5.43
C THR A 54 25.18 11.42 -4.53
N VAL A 55 25.42 12.67 -4.90
CA VAL A 55 25.16 13.86 -4.07
C VAL A 55 23.73 13.93 -3.52
N ASN A 56 22.74 13.54 -4.31
CA ASN A 56 21.33 13.54 -3.86
C ASN A 56 21.06 12.47 -2.79
N TYR A 57 21.75 11.33 -2.86
CA TYR A 57 21.67 10.29 -1.84
C TYR A 57 22.41 10.70 -0.57
N GLU A 58 23.58 11.34 -0.72
CA GLU A 58 24.33 11.89 0.41
C GLU A 58 23.49 12.96 1.15
N GLN A 59 22.83 13.86 0.42
CA GLN A 59 21.97 14.89 1.00
C GLN A 59 20.85 14.32 1.88
N ILE A 60 20.23 13.20 1.49
CA ILE A 60 19.10 12.60 2.24
C ILE A 60 19.53 11.55 3.27
N LEU A 61 20.75 11.00 3.19
CA LEU A 61 21.22 9.95 4.09
C LEU A 61 22.19 10.44 5.17
N VAL A 62 22.94 11.52 4.90
CA VAL A 62 23.94 12.09 5.81
C VAL A 62 23.96 13.63 5.83
N GLY A 63 23.37 14.30 4.85
CA GLY A 63 23.32 15.76 4.74
C GLY A 63 22.09 16.39 5.39
N ASP A 64 21.75 17.60 4.94
CA ASP A 64 20.73 18.45 5.59
C ASP A 64 19.31 17.87 5.56
N ALA A 65 18.98 17.04 4.57
CA ALA A 65 17.66 16.41 4.46
C ALA A 65 17.54 15.10 5.24
N GLN A 66 18.62 14.66 5.91
CA GLN A 66 18.72 13.38 6.61
C GLN A 66 17.71 13.23 7.75
N GLY A 67 17.56 14.27 8.59
CA GLY A 67 16.62 14.26 9.70
C GLY A 67 15.19 13.97 9.22
N LEU A 68 14.72 14.81 8.29
CA LEU A 68 13.39 14.72 7.69
C LEU A 68 13.17 13.38 6.95
N PHE A 69 14.15 12.91 6.19
CA PHE A 69 13.99 11.67 5.40
C PHE A 69 13.98 10.41 6.28
N LEU A 70 14.95 10.26 7.18
CA LEU A 70 15.04 9.04 7.99
C LEU A 70 13.91 8.96 9.03
N SER A 71 13.53 10.10 9.63
CA SER A 71 12.38 10.15 10.54
C SER A 71 11.09 9.75 9.82
N SER A 72 10.85 10.31 8.63
CA SER A 72 9.65 10.00 7.84
C SER A 72 9.63 8.57 7.30
N LEU A 73 10.79 8.01 6.94
CA LEU A 73 10.91 6.60 6.54
C LEU A 73 10.56 5.67 7.69
N ARG A 74 11.09 5.93 8.89
CA ARG A 74 10.74 5.18 10.10
C ARG A 74 9.24 5.28 10.41
N ASN A 75 8.68 6.49 10.35
CA ASN A 75 7.26 6.73 10.60
C ASN A 75 6.40 5.96 9.59
N SER A 76 6.75 5.98 8.31
CA SER A 76 5.99 5.28 7.25
C SER A 76 5.99 3.78 7.45
N ILE A 77 7.17 3.19 7.72
CA ILE A 77 7.29 1.76 8.00
C ILE A 77 6.47 1.39 9.24
N GLY A 78 6.66 2.11 10.35
CA GLY A 78 5.97 1.83 11.61
C GLY A 78 4.46 1.96 11.49
N ILE A 79 3.98 3.11 11.01
CA ILE A 79 2.55 3.42 10.88
C ILE A 79 1.88 2.45 9.91
N ALA A 80 2.47 2.22 8.72
CA ALA A 80 1.88 1.32 7.74
C ALA A 80 1.84 -0.14 8.23
N LEU A 81 2.89 -0.64 8.88
CA LEU A 81 2.89 -2.00 9.44
C LEU A 81 1.85 -2.17 10.55
N ILE A 82 1.75 -1.22 11.48
CA ILE A 82 0.78 -1.27 12.58
C ILE A 82 -0.65 -1.16 12.04
N ALA A 83 -0.92 -0.20 11.16
CA ALA A 83 -2.24 -0.03 10.55
C ALA A 83 -2.64 -1.28 9.75
N THR A 84 -1.72 -1.86 8.98
CA THR A 84 -1.94 -3.12 8.23
C THR A 84 -2.26 -4.26 9.16
N PHE A 85 -1.48 -4.45 10.23
CA PHE A 85 -1.70 -5.52 11.18
C PHE A 85 -3.09 -5.41 11.83
N ILE A 86 -3.44 -4.23 12.32
CA ILE A 86 -4.76 -3.97 12.93
C ILE A 86 -5.86 -4.18 11.90
N ALA A 87 -5.70 -3.65 10.68
CA ALA A 87 -6.68 -3.80 9.61
C ALA A 87 -6.91 -5.27 9.25
N VAL A 88 -5.86 -6.06 9.11
CA VAL A 88 -5.95 -7.49 8.79
C VAL A 88 -6.64 -8.26 9.91
N VAL A 89 -6.28 -8.01 11.18
CA VAL A 89 -6.92 -8.68 12.32
C VAL A 89 -8.42 -8.38 12.35
N LEU A 90 -8.79 -7.10 12.31
CA LEU A 90 -10.19 -6.68 12.33
C LEU A 90 -10.95 -7.18 11.08
N ALA A 91 -10.35 -7.08 9.91
CA ALA A 91 -10.95 -7.54 8.67
C ALA A 91 -11.12 -9.06 8.65
N THR A 92 -10.19 -9.84 9.21
CA THR A 92 -10.31 -11.30 9.30
C THR A 92 -11.51 -11.70 10.15
N LEU A 93 -11.69 -11.07 11.31
CA LEU A 93 -12.84 -11.31 12.18
C LEU A 93 -14.15 -10.91 11.50
N CYS A 94 -14.20 -9.71 10.91
CA CYS A 94 -15.39 -9.20 10.24
C CYS A 94 -15.74 -10.03 9.00
N ALA A 95 -14.75 -10.37 8.18
CA ALA A 95 -14.93 -11.16 6.98
C ALA A 95 -15.37 -12.59 7.30
N TYR A 96 -14.86 -13.21 8.36
CA TYR A 96 -15.33 -14.51 8.80
C TYR A 96 -16.80 -14.46 9.25
N ALA A 97 -17.18 -13.47 10.07
CA ALA A 97 -18.59 -13.27 10.44
C ALA A 97 -19.47 -13.06 9.18
N ILE A 98 -19.00 -12.24 8.24
CA ILE A 98 -19.70 -11.99 6.98
C ILE A 98 -19.70 -13.21 6.05
N ALA A 99 -18.71 -14.09 6.08
CA ALA A 99 -18.70 -15.27 5.22
C ALA A 99 -19.56 -16.39 5.84
N ARG A 100 -19.53 -16.53 7.16
CA ARG A 100 -20.07 -17.70 7.86
C ARG A 100 -21.40 -17.48 8.56
N LEU A 101 -21.59 -16.34 9.20
CA LEU A 101 -22.82 -16.12 9.98
C LEU A 101 -23.94 -15.62 9.08
N ASP A 102 -25.16 -16.09 9.37
CA ASP A 102 -26.39 -15.58 8.80
C ASP A 102 -27.04 -14.62 9.79
N PHE A 103 -26.90 -13.33 9.51
CA PHE A 103 -27.47 -12.26 10.33
C PHE A 103 -28.06 -11.15 9.44
N PRO A 104 -29.11 -10.47 9.91
CA PRO A 104 -29.75 -9.41 9.14
C PRO A 104 -28.77 -8.24 8.89
N GLY A 105 -28.74 -7.72 7.66
CA GLY A 105 -27.92 -6.55 7.32
C GLY A 105 -26.49 -6.84 6.82
N LYS A 106 -26.06 -8.10 6.74
CA LYS A 106 -24.72 -8.51 6.24
C LYS A 106 -24.31 -7.89 4.90
N LYS A 107 -25.25 -7.83 3.94
CA LYS A 107 -25.01 -7.19 2.63
C LYS A 107 -24.88 -5.67 2.76
N LEU A 108 -25.72 -5.05 3.62
CA LEU A 108 -25.72 -3.61 3.85
C LEU A 108 -24.34 -3.18 4.36
N ILE A 109 -23.81 -3.84 5.40
CA ILE A 109 -22.50 -3.54 6.00
C ILE A 109 -21.39 -3.54 4.95
N LEU A 110 -21.31 -4.57 4.11
CA LEU A 110 -20.32 -4.63 3.03
C LEU A 110 -20.48 -3.47 2.04
N THR A 111 -21.72 -3.20 1.61
CA THR A 111 -21.98 -2.16 0.61
C THR A 111 -21.75 -0.75 1.15
N THR A 112 -22.12 -0.47 2.40
CA THR A 112 -21.89 0.85 3.02
C THR A 112 -20.42 1.05 3.36
N ALA A 113 -19.70 0.02 3.83
CA ALA A 113 -18.26 0.13 4.05
C ALA A 113 -17.53 0.51 2.75
N LEU A 114 -17.87 -0.14 1.63
CA LEU A 114 -17.31 0.21 0.32
C LEU A 114 -17.76 1.59 -0.16
N ALA A 115 -19.02 1.97 0.03
CA ALA A 115 -19.51 3.29 -0.35
C ALA A 115 -18.78 4.41 0.41
N VAL A 116 -18.55 4.24 1.71
CA VAL A 116 -17.81 5.19 2.54
C VAL A 116 -16.35 5.29 2.09
N SER A 117 -15.74 4.20 1.62
CA SER A 117 -14.35 4.23 1.12
C SER A 117 -14.15 5.05 -0.16
N ILE A 118 -15.23 5.32 -0.91
CA ILE A 118 -15.21 6.17 -2.11
C ILE A 118 -15.32 7.66 -1.74
N PHE A 119 -15.69 7.96 -0.49
CA PHE A 119 -15.85 9.34 -0.04
C PHE A 119 -14.51 10.09 -0.10
N PRO A 120 -14.46 11.33 -0.61
CA PRO A 120 -13.21 12.05 -0.75
C PRO A 120 -12.52 12.25 0.60
N VAL A 121 -11.30 11.72 0.73
CA VAL A 121 -10.49 11.80 1.96
C VAL A 121 -10.35 13.25 2.43
N ILE A 122 -10.11 14.18 1.51
CA ILE A 122 -9.94 15.60 1.79
C ILE A 122 -11.15 16.23 2.51
N SER A 123 -12.36 15.74 2.25
CA SER A 123 -13.59 16.23 2.90
C SER A 123 -13.69 15.82 4.37
N ILE A 124 -12.96 14.77 4.77
CA ILE A 124 -12.91 14.29 6.17
C ILE A 124 -11.80 15.01 6.94
N VAL A 125 -10.75 15.50 6.27
CA VAL A 125 -9.56 16.06 6.90
C VAL A 125 -9.87 17.21 7.87
N THR A 126 -10.63 18.22 7.45
CA THR A 126 -10.90 19.40 8.29
C THR A 126 -11.61 19.06 9.61
N PRO A 127 -12.73 18.32 9.63
CA PRO A 127 -13.35 17.93 10.90
C PRO A 127 -12.44 17.02 11.72
N LEU A 128 -11.70 16.10 11.09
CA LEU A 128 -10.78 15.20 11.77
C LEU A 128 -9.64 15.96 12.45
N PHE A 129 -9.04 16.93 11.77
CA PHE A 129 -8.01 17.81 12.32
C PHE A 129 -8.49 18.52 13.59
N ASN A 130 -9.71 19.07 13.57
CA ASN A 130 -10.28 19.76 14.73
C ASN A 130 -10.44 18.81 15.93
N VAL A 131 -10.93 17.59 15.69
CA VAL A 131 -11.08 16.57 16.74
C VAL A 131 -9.70 16.12 17.25
N TRP A 132 -8.73 15.90 16.38
CA TRP A 132 -7.40 15.39 16.77
C TRP A 132 -6.64 16.41 17.61
N ARG A 133 -6.84 17.70 17.33
CA ARG A 133 -6.28 18.78 18.14
C ARG A 133 -6.95 18.90 19.51
N SER A 134 -8.26 18.65 19.62
CA SER A 134 -8.95 18.74 20.90
C SER A 134 -8.62 17.58 21.84
N ILE A 135 -8.38 16.38 21.30
CA ILE A 135 -8.09 15.17 22.10
C ILE A 135 -6.60 14.78 22.14
N GLY A 136 -5.71 15.58 21.53
CA GLY A 136 -4.26 15.38 21.59
C GLY A 136 -3.71 14.26 20.69
N LEU A 137 -4.41 13.87 19.63
CA LEU A 137 -3.95 12.90 18.63
C LEU A 137 -3.27 13.53 17.41
N TYR A 138 -3.31 14.85 17.28
CA TYR A 138 -2.63 15.57 16.20
C TYR A 138 -1.12 15.35 16.25
N ASP A 139 -0.50 15.10 15.09
CA ASP A 139 0.95 14.86 14.95
C ASP A 139 1.47 13.61 15.70
N THR A 140 0.62 12.59 15.85
CA THR A 140 0.98 11.31 16.49
C THR A 140 0.78 10.13 15.55
N TRP A 141 1.48 9.01 15.83
CA TRP A 141 1.30 7.77 15.07
C TRP A 141 -0.14 7.25 15.17
N LEU A 142 -0.72 7.26 16.37
CA LEU A 142 -2.10 6.82 16.58
C LEU A 142 -3.09 7.70 15.80
N GLY A 143 -2.80 8.99 15.70
CA GLY A 143 -3.55 9.94 14.91
C GLY A 143 -3.59 9.64 13.40
N LEU A 144 -2.60 8.90 12.87
CA LEU A 144 -2.60 8.43 11.49
C LEU A 144 -3.10 6.98 11.34
N ILE A 145 -2.80 6.11 12.30
CA ILE A 145 -3.25 4.71 12.28
C ILE A 145 -4.78 4.64 12.21
N ILE A 146 -5.49 5.41 13.03
CA ILE A 146 -6.97 5.38 13.07
C ILE A 146 -7.59 5.75 11.71
N PRO A 147 -7.29 6.89 11.08
CA PRO A 147 -7.86 7.21 9.77
C PRO A 147 -7.38 6.24 8.67
N TYR A 148 -6.17 5.67 8.75
CA TYR A 148 -5.74 4.66 7.78
C TYR A 148 -6.63 3.42 7.80
N LEU A 149 -7.15 3.01 8.97
CA LEU A 149 -8.12 1.92 9.05
C LEU A 149 -9.39 2.20 8.23
N SER A 150 -9.81 3.45 8.10
CA SER A 150 -10.96 3.81 7.27
C SER A 150 -10.71 3.57 5.78
N LEU A 151 -9.44 3.70 5.33
CA LEU A 151 -9.02 3.42 3.96
C LEU A 151 -8.84 1.92 3.73
N THR A 152 -8.24 1.22 4.69
CA THR A 152 -7.80 -0.17 4.51
C THR A 152 -8.88 -1.20 4.84
N LEU A 153 -9.74 -0.96 5.84
CA LEU A 153 -10.73 -1.95 6.29
C LEU A 153 -11.74 -2.34 5.22
N PRO A 154 -12.36 -1.42 4.45
CA PRO A 154 -13.41 -1.79 3.50
C PRO A 154 -12.93 -2.80 2.45
N ILE A 155 -11.79 -2.52 1.83
CA ILE A 155 -11.20 -3.42 0.83
C ILE A 155 -10.66 -4.71 1.48
N SER A 156 -10.13 -4.63 2.70
CA SER A 156 -9.62 -5.80 3.42
C SER A 156 -10.74 -6.78 3.80
N ILE A 157 -11.85 -6.26 4.31
CA ILE A 157 -13.04 -7.06 4.64
C ILE A 157 -13.60 -7.70 3.38
N TRP A 158 -13.71 -6.93 2.29
CA TRP A 158 -14.25 -7.42 1.03
C TRP A 158 -13.39 -8.53 0.43
N THR A 159 -12.07 -8.34 0.42
CA THR A 159 -11.10 -9.33 -0.08
C THR A 159 -11.15 -10.60 0.76
N LEU A 160 -11.02 -10.49 2.09
CA LEU A 160 -11.06 -11.66 2.98
C LEU A 160 -12.41 -12.39 2.94
N ALA A 161 -13.52 -11.68 2.81
CA ALA A 161 -14.84 -12.30 2.72
C ALA A 161 -14.97 -13.13 1.44
N ALA A 162 -14.36 -12.70 0.33
CA ALA A 162 -14.30 -13.48 -0.91
C ALA A 162 -13.49 -14.77 -0.72
N PHE A 163 -12.32 -14.70 -0.07
CA PHE A 163 -11.50 -15.87 0.24
C PHE A 163 -12.20 -16.85 1.19
N PHE A 164 -12.80 -16.37 2.28
CA PHE A 164 -13.48 -17.25 3.23
C PHE A 164 -14.66 -17.99 2.63
N ARG A 165 -15.38 -17.39 1.65
CA ARG A 165 -16.48 -18.05 0.94
C ARG A 165 -16.04 -19.20 0.04
N GLN A 166 -14.77 -19.24 -0.38
CA GLN A 166 -14.25 -20.35 -1.19
C GLN A 166 -13.92 -21.58 -0.35
N ILE A 167 -13.77 -21.42 0.97
CA ILE A 167 -13.43 -22.52 1.87
C ILE A 167 -14.71 -23.33 2.18
N PRO A 168 -14.75 -24.63 1.88
CA PRO A 168 -15.93 -25.47 2.11
C PRO A 168 -16.37 -25.45 3.59
N TRP A 169 -17.68 -25.52 3.82
CA TRP A 169 -18.26 -25.48 5.17
C TRP A 169 -17.97 -26.75 5.98
N GLU A 170 -17.81 -27.86 5.26
CA GLU A 170 -17.58 -29.20 5.77
C GLU A 170 -16.28 -29.29 6.58
N LEU A 171 -15.27 -28.48 6.24
CA LEU A 171 -14.00 -28.42 6.98
C LEU A 171 -14.18 -27.86 8.40
N GLU A 172 -15.07 -26.88 8.56
CA GLU A 172 -15.38 -26.30 9.86
C GLU A 172 -16.18 -27.28 10.71
N GLN A 173 -17.18 -27.95 10.10
CA GLN A 173 -17.98 -28.97 10.75
C GLN A 173 -17.14 -30.17 11.19
N ALA A 174 -16.20 -30.63 10.35
CA ALA A 174 -15.29 -31.71 10.72
C ALA A 174 -14.46 -31.37 11.97
N ALA A 175 -13.91 -30.15 12.04
CA ALA A 175 -13.18 -29.70 13.23
C ALA A 175 -14.09 -29.65 14.49
N GLN A 176 -15.35 -29.27 14.34
CA GLN A 176 -16.32 -29.26 15.45
C GLN A 176 -16.70 -30.68 15.91
N VAL A 177 -16.81 -31.63 14.97
CA VAL A 177 -17.00 -33.06 15.28
C VAL A 177 -15.81 -33.62 16.05
N ASP A 178 -14.59 -33.15 15.75
CA ASP A 178 -13.36 -33.46 16.51
C ASP A 178 -13.28 -32.73 17.88
N GLY A 179 -14.34 -32.02 18.28
CA GLY A 179 -14.44 -31.35 19.59
C GLY A 179 -13.88 -29.93 19.63
N ALA A 180 -13.51 -29.32 18.49
CA ALA A 180 -13.07 -27.94 18.46
C ALA A 180 -14.23 -26.97 18.72
N THR A 181 -14.01 -25.96 19.55
CA THR A 181 -14.95 -24.84 19.67
C THR A 181 -14.99 -24.00 18.39
N HIS A 182 -16.04 -23.20 18.18
CA HIS A 182 -16.13 -22.28 17.03
C HIS A 182 -14.85 -21.42 16.84
N TRP A 183 -14.32 -20.87 17.94
CA TRP A 183 -13.08 -20.09 17.90
C TRP A 183 -11.85 -20.92 17.55
N GLN A 184 -11.77 -22.17 18.03
CA GLN A 184 -10.69 -23.09 17.70
C GLN A 184 -10.76 -23.52 16.23
N ALA A 185 -11.95 -23.87 15.73
CA ALA A 185 -12.18 -24.21 14.33
C ALA A 185 -11.79 -23.03 13.42
N PHE A 186 -12.23 -21.81 13.75
CA PHE A 186 -11.83 -20.59 13.05
C PHE A 186 -10.30 -20.44 13.00
N ARG A 187 -9.63 -20.38 14.15
CA ARG A 187 -8.20 -20.05 14.22
C ARG A 187 -7.29 -21.18 13.70
N LYS A 188 -7.65 -22.44 13.94
CA LYS A 188 -6.78 -23.61 13.66
C LYS A 188 -7.09 -24.31 12.34
N ALA A 189 -8.34 -24.27 11.86
CA ALA A 189 -8.72 -24.90 10.60
C ALA A 189 -8.92 -23.87 9.48
N ILE A 190 -9.72 -22.82 9.72
CA ILE A 190 -10.16 -21.92 8.66
C ILE A 190 -9.12 -20.84 8.31
N VAL A 191 -8.54 -20.15 9.30
CA VAL A 191 -7.55 -19.08 9.06
C VAL A 191 -6.30 -19.57 8.31
N PRO A 192 -5.71 -20.74 8.60
CA PRO A 192 -4.56 -21.25 7.84
C PRO A 192 -4.89 -21.53 6.37
N LEU A 193 -6.10 -22.03 6.08
CA LEU A 193 -6.57 -22.23 4.71
C LEU A 193 -6.81 -20.89 3.98
N ALA A 194 -7.22 -19.86 4.72
CA ALA A 194 -7.34 -18.49 4.22
C ALA A 194 -6.01 -17.72 4.16
N ALA A 195 -4.88 -18.33 4.55
CA ALA A 195 -3.59 -17.64 4.61
C ALA A 195 -3.22 -16.90 3.31
N PRO A 196 -3.40 -17.46 2.09
CA PRO A 196 -3.15 -16.72 0.86
C PRO A 196 -3.97 -15.42 0.76
N GLY A 197 -5.23 -15.45 1.22
CA GLY A 197 -6.10 -14.28 1.28
C GLY A 197 -5.67 -13.26 2.34
N VAL A 198 -5.26 -13.74 3.52
CA VAL A 198 -4.71 -12.89 4.60
C VAL A 198 -3.45 -12.16 4.14
N PHE A 199 -2.51 -12.87 3.50
CA PHE A 199 -1.29 -12.25 2.96
C PHE A 199 -1.59 -11.23 1.87
N THR A 200 -2.45 -11.59 0.91
CA THR A 200 -2.90 -10.66 -0.13
C THR A 200 -3.49 -9.39 0.48
N THR A 201 -4.35 -9.55 1.47
CA THR A 201 -5.04 -8.44 2.14
C THR A 201 -4.05 -7.56 2.90
N ALA A 202 -3.09 -8.17 3.61
CA ALA A 202 -2.02 -7.44 4.29
C ALA A 202 -1.21 -6.60 3.31
N ILE A 203 -0.87 -7.14 2.15
CA ILE A 203 -0.14 -6.41 1.12
C ILE A 203 -0.96 -5.22 0.61
N ILE A 204 -2.23 -5.44 0.24
CA ILE A 204 -3.11 -4.35 -0.24
C ILE A 204 -3.27 -3.26 0.82
N ALA A 205 -3.51 -3.63 2.08
CA ALA A 205 -3.65 -2.68 3.19
C ALA A 205 -2.35 -1.90 3.43
N PHE A 206 -1.20 -2.57 3.39
CA PHE A 206 0.11 -1.93 3.49
C PHE A 206 0.32 -0.94 2.36
N PHE A 207 0.02 -1.33 1.12
CA PHE A 207 0.13 -0.44 -0.04
C PHE A 207 -0.70 0.83 0.10
N ILE A 208 -1.93 0.72 0.57
CA ILE A 208 -2.83 1.86 0.78
C ILE A 208 -2.27 2.78 1.87
N ALA A 209 -1.89 2.22 3.03
CA ALA A 209 -1.34 3.00 4.15
C ALA A 209 0.03 3.63 3.82
N TRP A 210 0.88 2.93 3.07
CA TRP A 210 2.22 3.37 2.67
C TRP A 210 2.19 4.56 1.70
N ASN A 211 1.15 4.65 0.86
CA ASN A 211 1.01 5.69 -0.16
C ASN A 211 0.15 6.87 0.28
N ASP A 212 -0.38 6.89 1.51
CA ASP A 212 -1.21 8.01 1.94
C ASP A 212 -0.37 9.30 2.01
N PHE A 213 -0.86 10.29 1.28
CA PHE A 213 -0.37 11.65 1.30
C PHE A 213 -1.29 12.58 2.09
N VAL A 214 -2.61 12.42 1.96
CA VAL A 214 -3.59 13.43 2.36
C VAL A 214 -3.75 13.51 3.88
N TYR A 215 -3.83 12.39 4.58
CA TYR A 215 -3.83 12.43 6.05
C TYR A 215 -2.45 12.79 6.56
N GLY A 216 -1.39 12.24 5.97
CA GLY A 216 -0.01 12.57 6.32
C GLY A 216 0.28 14.08 6.30
N ILE A 217 -0.05 14.77 5.22
CA ILE A 217 0.22 16.21 5.05
C ILE A 217 -0.66 17.10 5.95
N SER A 218 -1.87 16.62 6.28
CA SER A 218 -2.89 17.45 6.94
C SER A 218 -2.99 17.23 8.45
N LEU A 219 -2.56 16.07 8.95
CA LEU A 219 -2.65 15.69 10.37
C LEU A 219 -1.29 15.66 11.07
N THR A 220 -0.21 16.09 10.40
CA THR A 220 1.14 16.17 10.97
C THR A 220 1.78 17.54 10.73
N SER A 221 2.42 18.07 11.77
CA SER A 221 3.15 19.35 11.70
C SER A 221 4.66 19.19 11.85
N THR A 222 5.13 18.13 12.48
CA THR A 222 6.55 17.90 12.76
C THR A 222 7.01 16.57 12.20
N GLU A 223 8.29 16.25 12.42
CA GLU A 223 8.88 14.96 12.06
C GLU A 223 8.46 13.80 12.99
N ALA A 224 7.67 14.07 14.04
CA ALA A 224 7.28 13.06 15.03
C ALA A 224 6.47 11.91 14.42
N ALA A 225 5.55 12.22 13.50
CA ALA A 225 4.66 11.24 12.88
C ALA A 225 4.54 11.35 11.35
N ARG A 226 5.19 12.34 10.72
CA ARG A 226 5.04 12.60 9.28
C ARG A 226 5.54 11.42 8.43
N PRO A 227 4.70 10.85 7.55
CA PRO A 227 5.11 9.80 6.61
C PRO A 227 5.85 10.38 5.41
N VAL A 228 6.57 9.53 4.66
CA VAL A 228 7.44 9.96 3.56
C VAL A 228 6.68 10.68 2.46
N PRO A 229 5.52 10.20 1.95
CA PRO A 229 4.80 10.93 0.91
C PRO A 229 4.53 12.39 1.28
N ALA A 230 4.15 12.64 2.54
CA ALA A 230 3.95 13.98 3.05
C ALA A 230 5.27 14.75 3.27
N ALA A 231 6.32 14.08 3.76
CA ALA A 231 7.64 14.68 3.98
C ALA A 231 8.28 15.18 2.68
N LEU A 232 8.11 14.47 1.56
CA LEU A 232 8.66 14.87 0.25
C LEU A 232 8.16 16.24 -0.22
N ALA A 233 6.97 16.67 0.22
CA ALA A 233 6.45 18.01 -0.09
C ALA A 233 7.21 19.14 0.62
N PHE A 234 7.99 18.83 1.66
CA PHE A 234 8.80 19.78 2.42
C PHE A 234 10.29 19.70 2.08
N PHE A 235 10.69 18.89 1.10
CA PHE A 235 12.09 18.81 0.69
C PHE A 235 12.53 20.11 0.01
N THR A 236 13.67 20.64 0.45
CA THR A 236 14.32 21.81 -0.15
C THR A 236 15.65 21.42 -0.79
N GLY A 237 16.14 22.22 -1.74
CA GLY A 237 17.48 22.04 -2.30
C GLY A 237 18.57 22.28 -1.24
N ALA A 238 19.80 21.86 -1.52
CA ALA A 238 20.94 22.08 -0.61
C ALA A 238 21.26 23.58 -0.42
N SER A 239 20.81 24.43 -1.35
CA SER A 239 20.72 25.87 -1.16
C SER A 239 19.39 26.40 -1.71
N GLN A 240 19.03 27.63 -1.35
CA GLN A 240 17.87 28.32 -1.91
C GLN A 240 17.89 28.50 -3.44
N PHE A 241 19.06 28.28 -4.07
CA PHE A 241 19.25 28.37 -5.51
C PHE A 241 19.24 27.00 -6.21
N GLU A 242 19.13 25.90 -5.45
CA GLU A 242 19.11 24.54 -5.97
C GLU A 242 17.70 23.96 -5.93
N SER A 243 17.34 23.22 -7.00
CA SER A 243 16.07 22.51 -7.03
C SER A 243 16.14 21.24 -6.17
N PRO A 244 15.12 20.95 -5.33
CA PRO A 244 15.04 19.70 -4.58
C PRO A 244 14.78 18.46 -5.45
N THR A 245 14.57 18.61 -6.76
CA THR A 245 14.18 17.50 -7.65
C THR A 245 15.12 16.29 -7.56
N GLY A 246 16.43 16.52 -7.45
CA GLY A 246 17.41 15.45 -7.30
C GLY A 246 17.22 14.67 -6.00
N ALA A 247 17.15 15.38 -4.87
CA ALA A 247 16.92 14.79 -3.54
C ALA A 247 15.56 14.07 -3.44
N ILE A 248 14.49 14.66 -3.97
CA ILE A 248 13.16 14.04 -4.03
C ILE A 248 13.21 12.76 -4.88
N SER A 249 13.92 12.77 -6.01
CA SER A 249 14.09 11.59 -6.86
C SER A 249 14.86 10.48 -6.15
N ALA A 250 15.95 10.82 -5.45
CA ALA A 250 16.72 9.85 -4.65
C ALA A 250 15.88 9.23 -3.53
N ALA A 251 15.12 10.06 -2.80
CA ALA A 251 14.21 9.60 -1.76
C ALA A 251 13.09 8.71 -2.35
N ALA A 252 12.49 9.09 -3.47
CA ALA A 252 11.46 8.29 -4.15
C ALA A 252 11.97 6.91 -4.57
N ILE A 253 13.22 6.80 -5.03
CA ILE A 253 13.84 5.50 -5.33
C ILE A 253 13.93 4.63 -4.08
N ILE A 254 14.44 5.17 -2.96
CA ILE A 254 14.55 4.41 -1.70
C ILE A 254 13.16 3.97 -1.21
N VAL A 255 12.17 4.86 -1.26
CA VAL A 255 10.77 4.59 -0.84
C VAL A 255 10.10 3.52 -1.70
N THR A 256 10.53 3.38 -2.95
CA THR A 256 10.02 2.36 -3.87
C THR A 256 10.59 0.96 -3.58
N ILE A 257 11.74 0.84 -2.91
CA ILE A 257 12.40 -0.45 -2.64
C ILE A 257 11.49 -1.41 -1.83
N PRO A 258 10.92 -1.02 -0.67
CA PRO A 258 10.04 -1.93 0.10
C PRO A 258 8.87 -2.47 -0.73
N VAL A 259 8.27 -1.60 -1.54
CA VAL A 259 7.18 -1.92 -2.46
C VAL A 259 7.61 -2.94 -3.50
N VAL A 260 8.74 -2.72 -4.18
CA VAL A 260 9.27 -3.63 -5.20
C VAL A 260 9.60 -4.99 -4.60
N VAL A 261 10.24 -5.02 -3.42
CA VAL A 261 10.55 -6.27 -2.72
C VAL A 261 9.27 -7.05 -2.41
N LEU A 262 8.25 -6.39 -1.86
CA LEU A 262 6.96 -7.03 -1.59
C LEU A 262 6.31 -7.58 -2.86
N VAL A 263 6.29 -6.82 -3.95
CA VAL A 263 5.70 -7.29 -5.22
C VAL A 263 6.49 -8.46 -5.80
N LEU A 264 7.82 -8.42 -5.82
CA LEU A 264 8.61 -9.52 -6.36
C LEU A 264 8.42 -10.82 -5.58
N LEU A 265 8.32 -10.74 -4.25
CA LEU A 265 8.09 -11.89 -3.39
C LEU A 265 6.65 -12.43 -3.51
N PHE A 266 5.66 -11.55 -3.75
CA PHE A 266 4.24 -11.89 -3.59
C PHE A 266 3.34 -11.59 -4.81
N GLN A 267 3.91 -11.32 -5.99
CA GLN A 267 3.16 -10.95 -7.20
C GLN A 267 2.04 -11.95 -7.56
N ARG A 268 2.25 -13.25 -7.34
CA ARG A 268 1.24 -14.28 -7.64
C ARG A 268 0.02 -14.14 -6.72
N GLN A 269 0.25 -13.89 -5.44
CA GLN A 269 -0.80 -13.71 -4.43
C GLN A 269 -1.56 -12.41 -4.68
N ILE A 270 -0.85 -11.31 -4.97
CA ILE A 270 -1.44 -10.00 -5.29
C ILE A 270 -2.38 -10.10 -6.50
N VAL A 271 -1.91 -10.69 -7.61
CA VAL A 271 -2.71 -10.85 -8.83
C VAL A 271 -3.93 -11.74 -8.59
N SER A 272 -3.76 -12.85 -7.88
CA SER A 272 -4.86 -13.74 -7.51
C SER A 272 -5.91 -13.02 -6.67
N GLY A 273 -5.50 -12.23 -5.69
CA GLY A 273 -6.39 -11.46 -4.83
C GLY A 273 -7.24 -10.42 -5.53
N LEU A 274 -6.61 -9.63 -6.42
CA LEU A 274 -7.29 -8.57 -7.17
C LEU A 274 -8.28 -9.13 -8.20
N THR A 275 -8.00 -10.32 -8.75
CA THR A 275 -8.81 -10.92 -9.83
C THR A 275 -9.95 -11.79 -9.32
N GLN A 276 -9.81 -12.44 -8.16
CA GLN A 276 -10.85 -13.32 -7.60
C GLN A 276 -12.16 -12.60 -7.21
N GLY A 277 -12.14 -11.27 -7.00
CA GLY A 277 -13.34 -10.46 -6.80
C GLY A 277 -13.95 -9.90 -8.10
N ALA A 278 -13.21 -9.91 -9.21
CA ALA A 278 -13.57 -9.28 -10.48
C ALA A 278 -14.19 -10.26 -11.48
N VAL A 279 -13.88 -11.56 -11.39
CA VAL A 279 -14.37 -12.57 -12.34
C VAL A 279 -15.55 -13.32 -11.73
N LYS A 280 -16.77 -12.86 -12.05
CA LYS A 280 -17.93 -13.77 -12.13
C LYS A 280 -17.89 -14.39 -13.53
N GLY A 281 -17.29 -15.55 -13.67
CA GLY A 281 -17.17 -16.28 -14.93
C GLY A 281 -16.76 -17.71 -14.68
#